data_AF-A0A839WSG5-F1
#
_entry.id   AF-A0A839WSG5-F1
#
_cell.length_a   1.000
_cell.length_b   1.000
_cell.length_c   1.000
_cell.angle_alpha   90.00
_cell.angle_beta   90.00
_cell.angle_gamma   90.00
#
_symmetry.space_group_name_H-M   'P 1'
#
loop_
_entity.id
_entity.type
_entity.pdbx_description
1 polymer ?
#
loop_
_entity_poly.entity_id
_entity_poly.type
_entity_poly.pdbx_seq_one_letter_code
_entity_poly.pdbx_strand_id
1 'polypeptide(L)'
;MDVQALLMSMLVQLPARVPLLIALGVALTLVLQKRAADPPAVRLAAWGFGVMLAAQLLAAVTYPLLQAYVTSAALPFAATGLFYGVIGVGLAMIEATGLILLALAVVRRRR
;
A
#
# COMPACT_ATOMS: atom_id res chain seq x y z
N MET A 1 4.80 -11.66 -22.26
CA MET A 1 5.11 -10.23 -22.03
C MET A 1 6.56 -10.17 -21.61
N ASP A 2 7.40 -9.43 -22.32
CA ASP A 2 8.83 -9.37 -22.02
C ASP A 2 9.09 -8.67 -20.68
N VAL A 3 10.16 -9.08 -19.98
CA VAL A 3 10.57 -8.52 -18.68
C VAL A 3 10.76 -7.00 -18.76
N GLN A 4 11.26 -6.51 -19.89
CA GLN A 4 11.41 -5.07 -20.14
C GLN A 4 10.05 -4.35 -20.18
N ALA A 5 9.02 -4.95 -20.76
CA ALA A 5 7.68 -4.38 -20.78
C ALA A 5 7.05 -4.35 -19.38
N LEU A 6 7.30 -5.38 -18.56
CA LEU A 6 6.90 -5.38 -17.14
C LEU A 6 7.57 -4.24 -16.38
N LEU A 7 8.88 -4.07 -16.53
CA LEU A 7 9.63 -2.98 -15.91
C LEU A 7 9.14 -1.60 -16.35
N MET A 8 8.87 -1.42 -17.65
CA MET A 8 8.31 -0.17 -18.17
C MET A 8 6.92 0.11 -17.60
N SER A 9 6.06 -0.92 -17.47
CA SER A 9 4.75 -0.76 -16.83
C SER A 9 4.83 -0.37 -15.35
N MET A 10 5.85 -0.88 -14.63
CA MET A 10 6.13 -0.48 -13.25
C MET A 10 6.61 0.97 -13.19
N LEU A 11 7.54 1.36 -14.07
CA LEU A 11 8.07 2.72 -14.16
C LEU A 11 6.99 3.77 -14.46
N VAL A 12 6.02 3.46 -15.33
CA VAL A 12 4.91 4.37 -15.67
C VAL A 12 3.98 4.60 -14.47
N GLN A 13 3.86 3.63 -13.55
CA GLN A 13 3.05 3.78 -12.34
C GLN A 13 3.77 4.49 -11.20
N LEU A 14 5.11 4.56 -11.23
CA LEU A 14 5.89 5.18 -10.16
C LEU A 14 5.52 6.65 -9.93
N PRO A 15 5.39 7.54 -10.93
CA PRO A 15 5.06 8.95 -10.69
C PRO A 15 3.77 9.14 -9.87
N ALA A 16 2.78 8.28 -10.07
CA ALA A 16 1.51 8.35 -9.33
C ALA A 16 1.64 7.87 -7.87
N ARG A 17 2.58 6.96 -7.58
CA ARG A 17 2.76 6.34 -6.25
C ARG A 17 3.88 6.96 -5.43
N VAL A 18 4.90 7.54 -6.07
CA VAL A 18 6.08 8.12 -5.42
C VAL A 18 5.71 9.18 -4.38
N PRO A 19 4.82 10.16 -4.66
CA PRO A 19 4.43 11.15 -3.65
C PRO A 19 3.83 10.52 -2.40
N LEU A 20 2.99 9.50 -2.57
CA LEU A 20 2.36 8.78 -1.46
C LEU A 20 3.37 7.95 -0.66
N LEU A 21 4.28 7.25 -1.34
CA LEU A 21 5.35 6.48 -0.70
C LEU A 21 6.29 7.39 0.10
N ILE A 22 6.64 8.56 -0.43
CA ILE A 22 7.43 9.58 0.28
C ILE A 22 6.66 10.06 1.51
N ALA A 23 5.39 10.42 1.37
CA ALA A 23 4.57 10.89 2.49
C ALA A 23 4.48 9.85 3.62
N LEU A 24 4.23 8.57 3.28
CA LEU A 24 4.18 7.47 4.25
C LEU A 24 5.55 7.21 4.90
N GLY A 25 6.63 7.26 4.11
CA GLY A 25 8.00 7.11 4.62
C GLY A 25 8.38 8.21 5.60
N VAL A 26 8.09 9.46 5.27
CA VAL A 26 8.32 10.62 6.16
C VAL A 26 7.45 10.54 7.41
N ALA A 27 6.17 10.18 7.28
CA ALA A 27 5.30 10.01 8.44
C ALA A 27 5.82 8.93 9.39
N LEU A 28 6.28 7.79 8.84
CA LEU A 28 6.87 6.70 9.62
C LEU A 28 8.16 7.15 10.33
N THR A 29 9.08 7.83 9.64
CA THR A 29 10.33 8.31 10.26
C THR A 29 10.06 9.29 11.40
N LEU A 30 9.12 10.23 11.22
CA LEU A 30 8.71 11.17 12.27
C LEU A 30 8.13 10.46 13.50
N VAL A 31 7.29 9.44 13.30
CA VAL A 31 6.75 8.63 14.41
C VAL A 31 7.87 7.89 15.15
N LEU A 32 8.82 7.30 14.43
CA LEU A 32 9.94 6.57 15.02
C LEU A 32 10.93 7.50 15.74
N GLN A 33 11.02 8.77 15.37
CA GLN A 33 11.82 9.77 16.09
C GLN A 33 11.18 10.19 17.43
N LYS A 34 9.84 10.16 17.55
CA LYS A 34 9.12 10.56 18.77
C LYS A 34 8.92 9.45 19.82
N ARG A 35 9.74 8.39 19.77
CA ARG A 35 9.64 7.18 20.64
C ARG A 35 9.59 7.44 22.15
N ALA A 36 10.11 8.57 22.64
CA ALA A 36 10.26 8.84 24.06
C ALA A 36 8.97 9.29 24.79
N ALA A 37 7.93 9.74 24.08
CA ALA A 37 6.78 10.40 24.70
C ALA A 37 5.63 9.47 25.11
N ASP A 38 5.33 8.44 24.31
CA ASP A 38 4.24 7.48 24.57
C ASP A 38 4.49 6.17 23.81
N PRO A 39 5.17 5.17 24.43
CA PRO A 39 5.59 3.95 23.76
C PRO A 39 4.47 3.16 23.07
N PRO A 40 3.29 2.90 23.69
CA PRO A 40 2.23 2.14 23.03
C PRO A 40 1.56 2.89 21.86
N ALA A 41 1.33 4.21 21.97
CA ALA A 41 0.74 4.97 20.87
C ALA A 41 1.69 5.06 19.67
N VAL A 42 3.00 5.24 19.92
CA VAL A 42 4.03 5.26 18.86
C VAL A 42 4.10 3.92 18.14
N ARG A 43 4.02 2.79 18.86
CA ARG A 43 4.01 1.45 18.24
C ARG A 43 2.80 1.26 17.32
N LEU A 44 1.60 1.67 17.76
CA LEU A 44 0.40 1.59 16.93
C LEU A 44 0.51 2.48 15.69
N ALA A 45 1.02 3.69 15.83
CA ALA A 45 1.23 4.59 14.70
C ALA A 45 2.27 4.03 13.71
N ALA A 46 3.37 3.48 14.21
CA ALA A 46 4.40 2.84 13.38
C ALA A 46 3.84 1.64 12.61
N TRP A 47 3.03 0.80 13.27
CA TRP A 47 2.34 -0.31 12.59
C TRP A 47 1.33 0.19 11.57
N GLY A 48 0.53 1.21 11.89
CA GLY A 48 -0.44 1.79 10.97
C GLY A 48 0.20 2.32 9.68
N PHE A 49 1.24 3.15 9.81
CA PHE A 49 2.00 3.63 8.66
C PHE A 49 2.76 2.51 7.94
N GLY A 50 3.32 1.55 8.68
CA GLY A 50 4.00 0.40 8.10
C GLY A 50 3.08 -0.49 7.27
N VAL A 51 1.87 -0.77 7.75
CA VAL A 51 0.84 -1.53 7.03
C VAL A 51 0.39 -0.79 5.78
N MET A 52 0.16 0.53 5.85
CA MET A 52 -0.16 1.32 4.66
C MET A 52 0.97 1.31 3.63
N LEU A 53 2.23 1.45 4.08
CA LEU A 53 3.40 1.38 3.20
C LEU A 53 3.50 0.01 2.53
N ALA A 54 3.32 -1.06 3.30
CA ALA A 54 3.34 -2.43 2.78
C ALA A 54 2.21 -2.67 1.76
N ALA A 55 1.00 -2.18 2.03
CA ALA A 55 -0.12 -2.27 1.08
C ALA A 55 0.19 -1.55 -0.24
N GLN A 56 0.81 -0.37 -0.16
CA GLN A 56 1.18 0.42 -1.34
C GLN A 56 2.30 -0.25 -2.16
N LEU A 57 3.30 -0.83 -1.50
CA LEU A 57 4.34 -1.61 -2.16
C LEU A 57 3.78 -2.87 -2.80
N LEU A 58 2.91 -3.59 -2.08
CA LEU A 58 2.24 -4.77 -2.60
C LEU A 58 1.40 -4.41 -3.83
N ALA A 59 0.62 -3.34 -3.77
CA ALA A 59 -0.15 -2.83 -4.89
C ALA A 59 0.75 -2.47 -6.09
N ALA A 60 1.90 -1.83 -5.84
CA ALA A 60 2.85 -1.44 -6.88
C ALA A 60 3.43 -2.64 -7.64
N VAL A 61 3.48 -3.82 -7.01
CA VAL A 61 3.94 -5.06 -7.64
C VAL A 61 2.78 -5.86 -8.23
N THR A 62 1.70 -6.02 -7.48
CA THR A 62 0.57 -6.88 -7.85
C THR A 62 -0.19 -6.38 -9.07
N TYR A 63 -0.43 -5.06 -9.20
CA TYR A 63 -1.19 -4.55 -10.36
C TYR A 63 -0.46 -4.74 -11.70
N PRO A 64 0.85 -4.43 -11.84
CA PRO A 64 1.61 -4.77 -13.05
C PRO A 64 1.63 -6.27 -13.36
N LEU A 65 1.79 -7.13 -12.34
CA LEU A 65 1.77 -8.59 -12.53
C LEU A 65 0.40 -9.08 -13.00
N LEU A 66 -0.68 -8.55 -12.42
CA LEU A 66 -2.03 -8.86 -12.87
C LEU A 66 -2.26 -8.39 -14.30
N GLN A 67 -1.82 -7.18 -14.65
CA GLN A 67 -1.91 -6.66 -16.03
C GLN A 67 -1.15 -7.57 -17.00
N ALA A 68 0.06 -8.01 -16.64
CA ALA A 68 0.86 -8.93 -17.43
C ALA A 68 0.13 -10.25 -17.67
N TYR A 69 -0.44 -10.82 -16.61
CA TYR A 69 -1.22 -12.04 -16.65
C TYR A 69 -2.45 -11.90 -17.55
N VAL A 70 -3.28 -10.88 -17.31
CA VAL A 70 -4.49 -10.58 -18.10
C VAL A 70 -4.17 -10.45 -19.59
N THR A 71 -3.09 -9.75 -19.91
CA THR A 71 -2.66 -9.54 -21.30
C THR A 71 -2.16 -10.84 -21.92
N SER A 72 -1.38 -11.64 -21.17
CA SER A 72 -0.83 -12.91 -21.66
C SER A 72 -1.88 -14.01 -21.86
N ALA A 73 -2.90 -14.04 -21.00
CA ALA A 73 -3.98 -15.01 -21.04
C ALA A 73 -5.17 -14.56 -21.89
N ALA A 74 -5.08 -13.37 -22.53
CA ALA A 74 -6.14 -12.77 -23.34
C ALA A 74 -7.52 -12.82 -22.66
N LEU A 75 -7.57 -12.50 -21.36
CA LEU A 75 -8.78 -12.65 -20.58
C LEU A 75 -9.91 -11.74 -21.08
N PRO A 76 -11.17 -12.23 -21.09
CA PRO A 76 -12.31 -11.40 -21.42
C PRO A 76 -12.49 -10.29 -20.37
N PHE A 77 -13.03 -9.14 -20.80
CA PHE A 77 -13.17 -7.95 -19.97
C PHE A 77 -13.86 -8.21 -18.61
N ALA A 78 -14.89 -9.06 -18.59
CA ALA A 78 -15.59 -9.43 -17.37
C ALA A 78 -14.68 -10.15 -16.34
N ALA A 79 -13.83 -11.07 -16.81
CA ALA A 79 -12.88 -11.77 -15.94
C ALA A 79 -11.81 -10.82 -15.42
N THR A 80 -11.30 -9.92 -16.28
CA THR A 80 -10.37 -8.86 -15.89
C THR A 80 -10.94 -8.02 -14.75
N GLY A 81 -12.17 -7.50 -14.91
CA GLY A 81 -12.83 -6.70 -13.88
C GLY A 81 -12.94 -7.43 -12.54
N LEU A 82 -13.26 -8.72 -12.56
CA LEU A 82 -13.33 -9.54 -11.34
C LEU A 82 -11.97 -9.67 -10.64
N PHE A 83 -10.89 -9.95 -11.36
CA PHE A 83 -9.56 -10.05 -10.76
C PHE A 83 -9.09 -8.72 -10.14
N TYR A 84 -9.24 -7.60 -10.87
CA TYR A 84 -8.92 -6.28 -10.33
C TYR A 84 -9.78 -5.93 -9.12
N GLY A 85 -11.07 -6.31 -9.14
CA GLY A 85 -11.98 -6.12 -8.02
C GLY A 85 -11.55 -6.89 -6.77
N VAL A 86 -11.26 -8.19 -6.88
CA VAL A 86 -10.86 -9.03 -5.74
C VAL A 86 -9.54 -8.55 -5.14
N ILE A 87 -8.53 -8.27 -5.98
CA ILE A 87 -7.24 -7.75 -5.50
C ILE A 87 -7.43 -6.37 -4.87
N GLY A 88 -8.23 -5.50 -5.50
CA GLY A 88 -8.53 -4.17 -4.98
C GLY A 88 -9.19 -4.20 -3.61
N VAL A 89 -10.20 -5.07 -3.42
CA VAL A 89 -10.86 -5.27 -2.12
C VAL A 89 -9.86 -5.80 -1.08
N GLY A 90 -9.04 -6.79 -1.44
CA GLY A 90 -8.02 -7.32 -0.53
C GLY A 90 -7.03 -6.25 -0.06
N LEU A 91 -6.51 -5.44 -0.99
CA LEU A 91 -5.61 -4.33 -0.67
C LEU A 91 -6.31 -3.26 0.18
N ALA A 92 -7.55 -2.91 -0.13
CA ALA A 92 -8.33 -1.95 0.64
C ALA A 92 -8.55 -2.40 2.10
N MET A 93 -8.73 -3.70 2.35
CA MET A 93 -8.82 -4.24 3.71
C MET A 93 -7.50 -4.09 4.49
N ILE A 94 -6.36 -4.28 3.82
CA ILE A 94 -5.04 -4.06 4.43
C ILE A 94 -4.86 -2.56 4.76
N GLU A 95 -5.22 -1.67 3.84
CA GLU A 95 -5.17 -0.22 4.07
C GLU A 95 -6.08 0.22 5.21
N ALA A 96 -7.31 -0.31 5.26
CA ALA A 96 -8.26 -0.06 6.34
C ALA A 96 -7.68 -0.50 7.70
N THR A 97 -6.97 -1.63 7.75
CA THR A 97 -6.26 -2.08 8.95
C THR A 97 -5.21 -1.06 9.39
N GLY A 98 -4.44 -0.51 8.45
CA GLY A 98 -3.49 0.58 8.71
C GLY A 98 -4.16 1.82 9.31
N LEU A 99 -5.28 2.25 8.71
CA LEU A 99 -6.08 3.39 9.20
C LEU A 99 -6.65 3.16 10.61
N ILE A 100 -7.12 1.95 10.91
CA ILE A 100 -7.62 1.59 12.24
C ILE A 100 -6.50 1.70 13.28
N LEU A 101 -5.30 1.21 12.99
CA LEU A 101 -4.15 1.31 13.89
C LEU A 101 -3.74 2.77 14.14
N LEU A 102 -3.76 3.61 13.10
CA LEU A 102 -3.52 5.04 13.21
C LEU A 102 -4.59 5.73 14.08
N ALA A 103 -5.86 5.41 13.87
CA ALA A 103 -6.96 5.95 14.68
C ALA A 103 -6.81 5.55 16.16
N LEU A 104 -6.48 4.30 16.45
CA LEU A 104 -6.20 3.82 17.80
C LEU A 104 -5.01 4.52 18.45
N ALA A 105 -3.95 4.80 17.68
CA ALA A 105 -2.80 5.56 18.15
C ALA A 105 -3.20 6.99 18.58
N VAL A 106 -4.04 7.65 17.79
CA VAL A 106 -4.55 9.00 18.10
C VAL A 106 -5.43 9.00 19.34
N VAL A 107 -6.34 8.03 19.47
CA VAL A 107 -7.23 7.91 20.63
C VAL A 107 -6.44 7.65 21.91
N ARG A 108 -5.42 6.79 21.87
CA ARG A 108 -4.58 6.49 23.04
C ARG A 108 -3.77 7.69 23.49
N ARG A 109 -3.19 8.45 22.57
CA ARG A 109 -2.38 9.64 22.91
C ARG A 109 -3.19 10.76 23.61
N ARG A 110 -4.52 10.76 23.46
CA ARG A 110 -5.41 11.74 24.08
C ARG A 110 -5.85 11.35 25.50
N ARG A 111 -5.65 10.10 25.91
CA ARG A 111 -5.95 9.62 27.26
C ARG A 111 -4.71 9.70 28.13
#